data_AF-A0A1W9SFF9-F1
#
_entry.id   AF-A0A1W9SFF9-F1
#
_cell.length_a   1.000
_cell.length_b   1.000
_cell.length_c   1.000
_cell.angle_alpha   90.00
_cell.angle_beta   90.00
_cell.angle_gamma   90.00
#
_symmetry.space_group_name_H-M   'P 1'
#
loop_
_entity.id
_entity.type
_entity.pdbx_description
1 polymer ?
#
loop_
_entity_poly.entity_id
_entity_poly.type
_entity_poly.pdbx_seq_one_letter_code
_entity_poly.pdbx_strand_id
1 'polypeptide(L)' 'MNLKNKEITETITGSTFEAHNIPGYGFFEKVYQRAKQVELLRRGFTAYPITELKLK' A
#
# COMPACT_ATOMS: atom_id res chain seq x y z
N MET A 1 9.13 23.81 0.28
CA MET A 1 9.02 23.04 -0.98
C MET A 1 7.55 22.66 -1.19
N ASN A 2 6.95 23.00 -2.34
CA ASN A 2 5.56 22.66 -2.66
C ASN A 2 5.52 21.38 -3.50
N LEU A 3 4.97 20.29 -2.97
CA LEU A 3 4.92 18.99 -3.63
C LEU A 3 3.53 18.74 -4.19
N LYS A 4 3.43 18.63 -5.52
CA LYS A 4 2.17 18.48 -6.29
C LYS A 4 1.27 17.36 -5.76
N ASN A 5 1.85 16.24 -5.36
CA ASN A 5 1.14 15.02 -4.96
C ASN A 5 1.44 14.64 -3.50
N LYS A 6 1.65 15.62 -2.63
CA LYS A 6 2.10 15.40 -1.25
C LYS A 6 1.19 14.40 -0.51
N GLU A 7 -0.10 14.66 -0.49
CA GLU A 7 -1.09 13.90 0.27
C GLU A 7 -1.16 12.42 -0.17
N ILE A 8 -1.26 12.17 -1.48
CA ILE A 8 -1.29 10.79 -1.99
C ILE A 8 0.03 10.07 -1.75
N THR A 9 1.16 10.77 -1.89
CA THR A 9 2.50 10.20 -1.62
C THR A 9 2.64 9.81 -0.17
N GLU A 10 2.25 10.67 0.75
CA GLU A 10 2.27 10.41 2.20
C GLU A 10 1.33 9.27 2.57
N THR A 11 0.15 9.19 1.95
CA THR A 11 -0.79 8.08 2.17
C THR A 11 -0.20 6.73 1.74
N ILE A 12 0.34 6.65 0.52
CA ILE A 12 0.96 5.43 -0.01
C ILE A 12 2.15 5.02 0.86
N THR A 13 2.98 5.99 1.25
CA THR A 13 4.15 5.75 2.09
C THR A 13 3.73 5.24 3.46
N GLY A 14 2.81 5.94 4.13
CA GLY A 14 2.28 5.55 5.43
C GLY A 14 1.63 4.16 5.41
N SER A 15 0.82 3.83 4.39
CA SER A 15 0.22 2.50 4.25
C SER A 15 1.27 1.39 4.15
N THR A 16 2.44 1.69 3.59
CA THR A 16 3.55 0.73 3.47
C THR A 16 4.21 0.53 4.84
N PHE A 17 4.47 1.59 5.59
CA PHE A 17 5.01 1.50 6.95
C PHE A 17 4.10 0.71 7.89
N GLU A 18 2.81 1.01 7.91
CA GLU A 18 1.83 0.28 8.75
C GLU A 18 1.76 -1.19 8.37
N ALA A 19 1.73 -1.51 7.07
CA ALA A 19 1.74 -2.87 6.57
C ALA A 19 3.00 -3.65 6.99
N HIS A 20 4.16 -2.98 7.12
CA HIS A 20 5.41 -3.61 7.56
C HIS A 20 5.50 -3.78 9.09
N ASN A 21 4.78 -2.99 9.87
CA ASN A 21 4.79 -3.06 11.34
C ASN A 21 4.04 -4.28 11.91
N ILE A 22 3.13 -4.90 11.16
CA ILE A 22 2.24 -5.96 11.68
C ILE A 22 2.83 -7.39 11.54
N PRO A 23 3.26 -7.86 10.36
CA PRO A 23 3.62 -9.26 10.18
C PRO A 23 4.95 -9.61 10.86
N GLY A 24 5.85 -8.64 11.04
CA GLY A 24 7.22 -8.92 11.48
C GLY A 24 8.07 -9.57 10.39
N TYR A 25 9.35 -9.79 10.68
CA TYR A 25 10.32 -10.29 9.69
C TYR A 25 10.05 -11.75 9.27
N GLY A 26 10.27 -12.08 7.99
CA GLY A 26 10.22 -13.45 7.47
C GLY A 26 8.96 -13.84 6.68
N PHE A 27 8.00 -12.93 6.52
CA PHE A 27 6.84 -13.15 5.65
C PHE A 27 7.15 -12.94 4.17
N PHE A 28 6.42 -13.63 3.31
CA PHE A 28 6.50 -13.42 1.86
C PHE A 28 6.05 -12.01 1.48
N GLU A 29 6.70 -11.43 0.47
CA GLU A 29 6.35 -10.12 -0.10
C GLU A 29 4.84 -10.00 -0.43
N LYS A 30 4.22 -11.09 -0.88
CA LYS A 30 2.77 -11.14 -1.19
C LYS A 30 1.87 -10.83 0.02
N VAL A 31 2.35 -11.08 1.24
CA VAL A 31 1.62 -10.74 2.47
C VAL A 31 1.66 -9.23 2.69
N TYR A 32 2.83 -8.61 2.53
CA TYR A 32 2.99 -7.16 2.62
C TYR A 32 2.19 -6.41 1.55
N GLN A 33 2.18 -6.91 0.31
CA GLN A 33 1.37 -6.35 -0.77
C GLN A 33 -0.13 -6.35 -0.43
N ARG A 34 -0.64 -7.44 0.15
CA ARG A 34 -2.04 -7.52 0.60
C ARG A 34 -2.32 -6.63 1.81
N ALA A 35 -1.42 -6.60 2.79
CA ALA A 35 -1.56 -5.72 3.96
C ALA A 35 -1.60 -4.25 3.55
N LYS A 36 -0.72 -3.83 2.62
CA LYS A 36 -0.73 -2.48 2.04
C LYS A 36 -2.03 -2.17 1.32
N GLN A 37 -2.56 -3.12 0.54
CA GLN A 37 -3.84 -2.96 -0.13
C GLN A 37 -4.98 -2.71 0.88
N VAL A 38 -5.02 -3.49 1.97
CA VAL A 38 -6.00 -3.30 3.05
C VAL A 38 -5.86 -1.92 3.69
N GLU A 39 -4.63 -1.47 3.98
CA GLU A 39 -4.40 -0.15 4.56
C GLU A 39 -4.85 0.99 3.62
N LEU A 40 -4.62 0.85 2.31
CA LEU A 40 -5.12 1.83 1.32
C LEU A 40 -6.65 1.83 1.24
N LEU A 41 -7.29 0.67 1.24
CA LEU A 41 -8.75 0.54 1.24
C LEU A 41 -9.37 1.16 2.49
N ARG A 42 -8.79 0.95 3.68
CA ARG A 42 -9.24 1.56 4.94
C ARG A 42 -9.14 3.08 4.94
N ARG A 43 -8.20 3.64 4.18
CA ARG A 43 -8.02 5.07 3.97
C ARG A 43 -8.91 5.64 2.86
N GLY A 44 -9.82 4.85 2.29
CA GLY A 44 -10.77 5.27 1.25
C GLY A 44 -10.21 5.23 -0.18
N PHE A 45 -9.03 4.65 -0.39
CA PHE A 45 -8.45 4.53 -1.73
C PHE A 45 -8.83 3.22 -2.39
N THR A 46 -8.98 3.25 -3.71
CA THR A 46 -9.08 2.03 -4.50
C THR A 46 -7.68 1.56 -4.89
N ALA A 47 -7.35 0.32 -4.57
CA ALA A 47 -6.06 -0.29 -4.89
C ALA A 47 -6.24 -1.74 -5.33
N TYR A 48 -5.51 -2.13 -6.39
CA TYR A 48 -5.57 -3.47 -6.97
C TYR A 48 -4.18 -4.12 -6.94
N PRO A 49 -4.06 -5.43 -6.62
CA PRO A 49 -2.81 -6.14 -6.75
C PRO A 49 -2.39 -6.16 -8.21
N ILE A 50 -1.07 -6.09 -8.46
CA ILE A 50 -0.54 -6.15 -9.82
C ILE A 50 -0.92 -7.46 -10.53
N THR A 51 -1.12 -8.54 -9.79
CA THR A 51 -1.58 -9.83 -10.34
C THR A 51 -3.01 -9.78 -10.88
N GLU A 52 -3.81 -8.79 -10.46
CA GLU A 52 -5.19 -8.59 -10.90
C GLU A 52 -5.32 -7.52 -11.99
N LEU A 53 -4.26 -6.74 -12.22
CA LEU A 53 -4.13 -5.91 -13.40
C LEU A 53 -3.88 -6.83 -14.61
N LYS A 54 -4.96 -7.48 -15.09
CA LYS A 54 -4.99 -7.91 -16.49
C LYS A 54 -4.80 -6.64 -17.30
N LEU A 55 -3.62 -6.47 -17.89
CA LEU A 55 -3.33 -5.43 -18.86
C LEU A 55 -4.48 -5.46 -19.87
N LYS A 56 -5.35 -4.44 -19.82
CA LYS A 56 -6.31 -4.18 -20.88
C LYS A 56 -5.56 -3.57 -22.05
#